data_AF-A0A3B0Y0I7-F1
#
_entry.id   AF-A0A3B0Y0I7-F1
#
_cell.length_a   1.000
_cell.length_b   1.000
_cell.length_c   1.000
_cell.angle_alpha   90.00
_cell.angle_beta   90.00
_cell.angle_gamma   90.00
#
_symmetry.space_group_name_H-M   'P 1'
#
loop_
_entity.id
_entity.type
_entity.pdbx_description
1 polymer ?
#
loop_
_entity_poly.entity_id
_entity_poly.type
_entity_poly.pdbx_seq_one_letter_code
_entity_poly.pdbx_strand_id
1 'polypeptide(L)'
;MQLSIKRLKFYVMLSQLFVAIVVMLFVSQKSFSVSVGERYLLIQKSLRDFKFVWRKKYNQATTRAQKNAVLSRLQKVLPEKISRLFKPWYGTRWAYEGTSTIPGSGSIACGYFVTTILRDSGLRINRVRMAQAASETMIRKLNGNKNIKRYRRKSIQHFIQQVKQWGAGLYVVGLDYHTGFILNKKNQVYFIHSSLYPPTTVVNEKAVDSLALQNSNYRVLGKLFSNSQSVRGWLFK
;
A
#
# COMPACT_ATOMS: atom_id res chain seq x y z
N MET A 1 38.80 -59.33 -18.63
CA MET A 1 38.55 -58.49 -17.43
C MET A 1 38.41 -57.00 -17.74
N GLN A 2 39.28 -56.37 -18.53
CA GLN A 2 39.24 -54.92 -18.81
C GLN A 2 37.99 -54.40 -19.55
N LEU A 3 37.40 -55.18 -20.48
CA LEU A 3 36.18 -54.76 -21.19
C LEU A 3 34.96 -54.61 -20.27
N SER A 4 34.85 -55.45 -19.24
CA SER A 4 33.74 -55.42 -18.27
C SER A 4 33.77 -54.15 -17.41
N ILE A 5 34.98 -53.75 -16.98
CA ILE A 5 35.19 -52.54 -16.18
C ILE A 5 34.87 -51.27 -17.00
N LYS A 6 35.21 -51.23 -18.29
CA LYS A 6 34.86 -50.11 -19.17
C LYS A 6 33.35 -49.97 -19.36
N ARG A 7 32.63 -51.08 -19.52
CA ARG A 7 31.16 -51.08 -19.62
C ARG A 7 30.51 -50.63 -18.30
N LEU A 8 30.98 -51.12 -17.16
CA LEU A 8 30.44 -50.71 -15.86
C LEU A 8 30.64 -49.20 -15.61
N LYS A 9 31.82 -48.67 -15.91
CA LYS A 9 32.09 -47.22 -15.82
C LYS A 9 31.20 -46.40 -16.75
N PHE A 10 30.93 -46.89 -17.95
CA PHE A 10 30.02 -46.24 -18.90
C PHE A 10 28.57 -46.19 -18.40
N TYR A 11 28.06 -47.28 -17.82
CA TYR A 11 26.71 -47.31 -17.23
C TYR A 11 26.57 -46.42 -15.99
N VAL A 12 27.60 -46.35 -15.14
CA VAL A 12 27.62 -45.43 -13.99
C VAL A 12 27.64 -43.97 -14.45
N MET A 13 28.39 -43.66 -15.50
CA MET A 13 28.44 -42.31 -16.05
C MET A 13 27.09 -41.91 -16.68
N LEU A 14 26.46 -42.83 -17.43
CA LEU A 14 25.12 -42.62 -17.99
C LEU A 14 24.05 -42.46 -16.91
N SER A 15 24.09 -43.24 -15.83
CA SER A 15 23.12 -43.13 -14.73
C SER A 15 23.31 -41.82 -13.96
N GLN A 16 24.55 -41.38 -13.72
CA GLN A 16 24.85 -40.08 -13.12
C GLN A 16 24.37 -38.92 -14.00
N LEU A 17 24.59 -39.01 -15.31
CA LEU A 17 24.13 -38.00 -16.26
C LEU A 17 22.59 -37.94 -16.32
N PHE A 18 21.92 -39.10 -16.31
CA PHE A 18 20.46 -39.19 -16.26
C PHE A 18 19.90 -38.58 -14.97
N VAL A 19 20.48 -38.90 -13.81
CA VAL A 19 20.09 -38.29 -12.52
C VAL A 19 20.30 -36.79 -12.55
N ALA A 20 21.43 -36.30 -13.08
CA ALA A 20 21.69 -34.86 -13.21
C ALA A 20 20.68 -34.16 -14.11
N ILE A 21 20.30 -34.77 -15.24
CA ILE A 21 19.26 -34.24 -16.14
C ILE A 21 17.89 -34.23 -15.46
N VAL A 22 17.50 -35.30 -14.76
CA VAL A 22 16.24 -35.36 -14.01
C VAL A 22 16.20 -34.31 -12.91
N VAL A 23 17.30 -34.11 -12.17
CA VAL A 23 17.41 -33.05 -11.16
C VAL A 23 17.33 -31.66 -11.80
N MET A 24 18.01 -31.40 -12.92
CA MET A 24 17.90 -30.12 -13.62
C MET A 24 16.49 -29.87 -14.16
N LEU A 25 15.80 -30.89 -14.68
CA LEU A 25 14.42 -30.79 -15.13
C LEU A 25 13.46 -30.54 -13.96
N PHE A 26 13.66 -31.21 -12.81
CA PHE A 26 12.89 -30.96 -11.58
C PHE A 26 13.12 -29.55 -11.01
N VAL A 27 14.36 -29.06 -11.04
CA VAL A 27 14.72 -27.70 -10.59
C VAL A 27 14.16 -26.65 -11.56
N SER A 28 14.21 -26.91 -12.87
CA SER A 28 13.68 -26.03 -13.91
C SER A 28 12.14 -25.95 -13.91
N GLN A 29 11.43 -26.94 -13.36
CA GLN A 29 9.98 -26.94 -13.28
C GLN A 29 9.41 -26.28 -12.01
N LYS A 30 10.24 -26.03 -10.98
CA LYS A 30 9.83 -25.20 -9.84
C LYS A 30 9.87 -23.72 -10.24
N SER A 31 8.84 -23.27 -10.93
CA SER A 31 8.49 -21.85 -10.91
C SER A 31 8.12 -21.49 -9.47
N PHE A 32 9.09 -20.98 -8.70
CA PHE A 32 8.84 -20.53 -7.34
C PHE A 32 7.99 -19.25 -7.43
N SER A 33 6.66 -19.42 -7.48
CA SER A 33 5.75 -18.29 -7.48
C SER A 33 5.83 -17.62 -6.12
N VAL A 34 6.52 -16.47 -6.05
CA VAL A 34 6.59 -15.64 -4.84
C VAL A 34 5.18 -15.44 -4.30
N SER A 35 4.95 -15.72 -3.01
CA SER A 35 3.65 -15.54 -2.37
C SER A 35 3.21 -14.07 -2.34
N VAL A 36 1.92 -13.81 -2.12
CA VAL A 36 1.39 -12.43 -1.95
C VAL A 36 2.10 -11.72 -0.78
N GLY A 37 2.32 -12.45 0.32
CA GLY A 37 3.02 -11.93 1.51
C GLY A 37 4.47 -11.55 1.22
N GLU A 38 5.23 -12.42 0.52
CA GLU A 38 6.61 -12.11 0.13
C GLU A 38 6.69 -10.91 -0.82
N ARG A 39 5.79 -10.80 -1.80
CA ARG A 39 5.70 -9.61 -2.66
C ARG A 39 5.44 -8.34 -1.85
N TYR A 40 4.62 -8.42 -0.81
CA TYR A 40 4.34 -7.29 0.07
C TYR A 40 5.58 -6.87 0.87
N LEU A 41 6.32 -7.83 1.43
CA LEU A 41 7.59 -7.56 2.14
C LEU A 41 8.63 -6.89 1.22
N LEU A 42 8.71 -7.29 -0.06
CA LEU A 42 9.58 -6.66 -1.05
C LEU A 42 9.17 -5.21 -1.34
N ILE A 43 7.87 -4.91 -1.40
CA ILE A 43 7.37 -3.53 -1.57
C ILE A 43 7.72 -2.68 -0.35
N GLN A 44 7.53 -3.21 0.87
CA GLN A 44 7.91 -2.52 2.10
C GLN A 44 9.42 -2.26 2.15
N LYS A 45 10.26 -3.23 1.75
CA LYS A 45 11.71 -3.04 1.63
C LYS A 45 12.04 -1.92 0.64
N SER A 46 11.45 -1.95 -0.56
CA SER A 46 11.63 -0.92 -1.57
C SER A 46 11.27 0.48 -1.05
N LEU A 47 10.23 0.59 -0.22
CA LEU A 47 9.83 1.87 0.39
C LEU A 47 10.82 2.35 1.48
N ARG A 48 11.39 1.42 2.27
CA ARG A 48 12.47 1.75 3.23
C ARG A 48 13.72 2.24 2.51
N ASP A 49 14.14 1.55 1.46
CA ASP A 49 15.30 1.94 0.64
C ASP A 49 15.07 3.31 0.00
N PHE A 50 13.86 3.56 -0.50
CA PHE A 50 13.43 4.87 -0.99
C PHE A 50 13.54 5.96 0.09
N LYS A 51 13.02 5.71 1.30
CA LYS A 51 13.13 6.65 2.44
C LYS A 51 14.59 6.96 2.77
N PHE A 52 15.46 5.95 2.77
CA PHE A 52 16.90 6.12 3.01
C PHE A 52 17.57 7.02 1.96
N VAL A 53 17.33 6.77 0.67
CA VAL A 53 17.87 7.60 -0.43
C VAL A 53 17.44 9.05 -0.30
N TRP A 54 16.16 9.31 -0.01
CA TRP A 54 15.67 10.68 0.17
C TRP A 54 16.22 11.36 1.41
N ARG A 55 16.49 10.61 2.48
CA ARG A 55 17.14 11.14 3.69
C ARG A 55 18.56 11.56 3.39
N LYS A 56 19.32 10.76 2.62
CA LYS A 56 20.67 11.13 2.15
C LYS A 56 20.64 12.41 1.32
N LYS A 57 19.72 12.52 0.34
CA LYS A 57 19.54 13.74 -0.47
C LYS A 57 19.23 14.97 0.39
N TYR A 58 18.38 14.83 1.41
CA TYR A 58 18.07 15.92 2.32
C TYR A 58 19.28 16.34 3.16
N ASN A 59 20.09 15.39 3.64
CA ASN A 59 21.27 15.66 4.46
C ASN A 59 22.42 16.27 3.64
N GLN A 60 22.51 15.99 2.34
CA GLN A 60 23.47 16.60 1.42
C GLN A 60 23.12 18.04 1.04
N ALA A 61 21.85 18.43 1.14
CA ALA A 61 21.44 19.82 0.95
C ALA A 61 21.96 20.69 2.09
N THR A 62 22.71 21.75 1.78
CA THR A 62 23.36 22.62 2.77
C THR A 62 22.48 23.80 3.16
N THR A 63 21.67 24.31 2.23
CA THR A 63 20.79 25.46 2.49
C THR A 63 19.34 25.09 2.78
N ARG A 64 18.61 26.00 3.44
CA ARG A 64 17.15 25.85 3.67
C ARG A 64 16.38 25.72 2.36
N ALA A 65 16.75 26.48 1.34
CA ALA A 65 16.13 26.45 0.01
C ALA A 65 16.31 25.07 -0.65
N GLN A 66 17.53 24.51 -0.62
CA GLN A 66 17.81 23.17 -1.14
C GLN A 66 17.04 22.08 -0.38
N LYS A 67 17.01 22.14 0.96
CA LYS A 67 16.23 21.21 1.79
C LYS A 67 14.73 21.27 1.45
N ASN A 68 14.18 22.47 1.28
CA ASN A 68 12.79 22.65 0.85
C ASN A 68 12.54 22.12 -0.55
N ALA A 69 13.47 22.29 -1.49
CA ALA A 69 13.38 21.71 -2.83
C ALA A 69 13.37 20.17 -2.79
N VAL A 70 14.19 19.54 -1.94
CA VAL A 70 14.18 18.09 -1.72
C VAL A 70 12.81 17.64 -1.19
N LEU A 71 12.28 18.30 -0.15
CA LEU A 71 10.97 17.97 0.41
C LEU A 71 9.83 18.16 -0.60
N SER A 72 9.86 19.23 -1.40
CA SER A 72 8.86 19.50 -2.44
C SER A 72 8.88 18.43 -3.55
N ARG A 73 10.07 17.99 -3.97
CA ARG A 73 10.19 16.89 -4.93
C ARG A 73 9.69 15.57 -4.34
N LEU A 74 10.07 15.25 -3.10
CA LEU A 74 9.60 14.06 -2.40
C LEU A 74 8.07 14.07 -2.25
N GLN A 75 7.48 15.21 -1.92
CA GLN A 75 6.03 15.39 -1.80
C GLN A 75 5.28 14.93 -3.05
N LYS A 76 5.83 15.21 -4.25
CA LYS A 76 5.20 14.86 -5.53
C LYS A 76 5.23 13.36 -5.83
N VAL A 77 6.31 12.67 -5.44
CA VAL A 77 6.53 11.25 -5.80
C VAL A 77 6.11 10.26 -4.70
N LEU A 78 6.03 10.70 -3.44
CA LEU A 78 5.76 9.84 -2.29
C LEU A 78 4.36 9.16 -2.36
N PRO A 79 3.26 9.86 -2.73
CA PRO A 79 1.95 9.23 -2.84
C PRO A 79 1.92 8.02 -3.78
N GLU A 80 2.57 8.14 -4.95
CA GLU A 80 2.67 7.05 -5.92
C GLU A 80 3.44 5.87 -5.33
N LYS A 81 4.55 6.13 -4.62
CA LYS A 81 5.36 5.08 -4.00
C LYS A 81 4.62 4.33 -2.90
N ILE A 82 3.85 5.04 -2.08
CA ILE A 82 3.01 4.42 -1.05
C ILE A 82 1.86 3.62 -1.68
N SER A 83 1.28 4.09 -2.78
CA SER A 83 0.15 3.41 -3.43
C SER A 83 0.45 1.99 -3.90
N ARG A 84 1.72 1.64 -4.07
CA ARG A 84 2.17 0.27 -4.38
C ARG A 84 1.80 -0.73 -3.27
N LEU A 85 1.65 -0.27 -2.03
CA LEU A 85 1.25 -1.12 -0.91
C LEU A 85 -0.18 -1.67 -1.08
N PHE A 86 -1.06 -1.04 -1.87
CA PHE A 86 -2.45 -1.48 -1.98
C PHE A 86 -2.63 -2.79 -2.73
N LYS A 87 -1.89 -2.98 -3.85
CA LYS A 87 -2.16 -4.07 -4.78
C LYS A 87 -2.14 -5.47 -4.14
N PRO A 88 -1.17 -5.82 -3.27
CA PRO A 88 -1.18 -7.11 -2.60
C PRO A 88 -2.43 -7.35 -1.74
N TRP A 89 -3.05 -6.30 -1.19
CA TRP A 89 -4.22 -6.44 -0.34
C TRP A 89 -5.51 -6.73 -1.11
N TYR A 90 -5.59 -6.43 -2.40
CA TYR A 90 -6.83 -6.64 -3.16
C TYR A 90 -7.29 -8.10 -3.08
N GLY A 91 -8.59 -8.29 -2.82
CA GLY A 91 -9.18 -9.61 -2.57
C GLY A 91 -9.02 -10.14 -1.14
N THR A 92 -8.28 -9.46 -0.26
CA THR A 92 -8.24 -9.85 1.17
C THR A 92 -9.63 -9.68 1.77
N ARG A 93 -10.16 -10.73 2.40
CA ARG A 93 -11.52 -10.75 2.96
C ARG A 93 -11.73 -9.62 3.96
N TRP A 94 -12.88 -8.96 3.89
CA TRP A 94 -13.34 -8.04 4.91
C TRP A 94 -14.02 -8.81 6.06
N ALA A 95 -13.78 -8.35 7.29
CA ALA A 95 -14.59 -8.70 8.45
C ALA A 95 -14.54 -7.55 9.45
N TYR A 96 -15.61 -7.35 10.22
CA TYR A 96 -15.66 -6.29 11.24
C TYR A 96 -14.54 -6.44 12.28
N GLU A 97 -14.30 -7.66 12.76
CA GLU A 97 -13.19 -8.02 13.67
C GLU A 97 -11.87 -8.34 12.95
N GLY A 98 -11.80 -8.08 11.64
CA GLY A 98 -10.63 -8.42 10.84
C GLY A 98 -9.41 -7.58 11.24
N THR A 99 -8.34 -8.23 11.70
CA THR A 99 -7.12 -7.56 12.15
C THR A 99 -5.86 -7.98 11.40
N SER A 100 -5.99 -8.68 10.27
CA SER A 100 -4.86 -9.22 9.51
C SER A 100 -3.76 -8.18 9.24
N THR A 101 -2.51 -8.64 9.28
CA THR A 101 -1.31 -7.87 8.92
C THR A 101 -0.65 -8.38 7.64
N ILE A 102 -1.22 -9.44 7.04
CA ILE A 102 -0.66 -10.12 5.88
C ILE A 102 -1.70 -10.09 4.75
N PRO A 103 -1.40 -9.48 3.60
CA PRO A 103 -2.33 -9.46 2.47
C PRO A 103 -2.65 -10.87 1.96
N GLY A 104 -3.92 -11.10 1.62
CA GLY A 104 -4.42 -12.38 1.14
C GLY A 104 -4.62 -13.44 2.23
N SER A 105 -4.34 -13.12 3.51
CA SER A 105 -4.52 -14.03 4.63
C SER A 105 -5.49 -13.46 5.68
N GLY A 106 -6.35 -14.33 6.22
CA GLY A 106 -7.34 -13.97 7.22
C GLY A 106 -8.36 -12.94 6.70
N SER A 107 -8.69 -11.95 7.54
CA SER A 107 -9.59 -10.87 7.18
C SER A 107 -9.14 -9.53 7.79
N ILE A 108 -9.58 -8.42 7.20
CA ILE A 108 -9.18 -7.08 7.63
C ILE A 108 -10.35 -6.08 7.59
N ALA A 109 -10.60 -5.40 8.70
CA ALA A 109 -11.60 -4.34 8.79
C ALA A 109 -11.09 -3.06 8.12
N CYS A 110 -11.99 -2.12 7.82
CA CYS A 110 -11.65 -0.88 7.11
C CYS A 110 -10.64 0.00 7.86
N GLY A 111 -10.83 0.19 9.16
CA GLY A 111 -9.89 0.93 10.03
C GLY A 111 -8.53 0.26 10.08
N TYR A 112 -8.51 -1.07 10.26
CA TYR A 112 -7.27 -1.85 10.28
C TYR A 112 -6.55 -1.84 8.94
N PHE A 113 -7.27 -1.85 7.82
CA PHE A 113 -6.66 -1.71 6.49
C PHE A 113 -5.96 -0.36 6.35
N VAL A 114 -6.64 0.74 6.68
CA VAL A 114 -6.06 2.08 6.62
C VAL A 114 -4.82 2.18 7.50
N THR A 115 -4.91 1.77 8.77
CA THR A 115 -3.77 1.91 9.69
C THR A 115 -2.63 0.93 9.41
N THR A 116 -2.91 -0.23 8.81
CA THR A 116 -1.87 -1.15 8.34
C THR A 116 -1.06 -0.50 7.23
N ILE A 117 -1.72 0.06 6.20
CA ILE A 117 -1.01 0.76 5.12
C ILE A 117 -0.25 1.98 5.64
N LEU A 118 -0.85 2.79 6.52
CA LEU A 118 -0.18 3.96 7.09
C LEU A 118 1.08 3.56 7.88
N ARG A 119 1.00 2.56 8.76
CA ARG A 119 2.15 2.02 9.50
C ARG A 119 3.22 1.51 8.53
N ASP A 120 2.82 0.67 7.58
CA ASP A 120 3.73 0.01 6.64
C ASP A 120 4.32 0.97 5.61
N SER A 121 3.69 2.14 5.42
CA SER A 121 4.26 3.24 4.65
C SER A 121 5.46 3.90 5.36
N GLY A 122 5.69 3.59 6.63
CA GLY A 122 6.74 4.18 7.46
C GLY A 122 6.27 5.34 8.35
N LEU A 123 4.96 5.53 8.55
CA LEU A 123 4.43 6.46 9.56
C LEU A 123 4.43 5.79 10.93
N ARG A 124 4.93 6.51 11.94
CA ARG A 124 4.88 6.08 13.33
C ARG A 124 3.48 6.34 13.91
N ILE A 125 2.63 5.32 13.86
CA ILE A 125 1.26 5.36 14.42
C ILE A 125 1.00 4.15 15.32
N ASN A 126 0.05 4.29 16.25
CA ASN A 126 -0.50 3.15 16.97
C ASN A 126 -1.63 2.54 16.12
N ARG A 127 -1.32 1.45 15.41
CA ARG A 127 -2.23 0.80 14.46
C ARG A 127 -3.58 0.45 15.08
N VAL A 128 -3.56 -0.18 16.26
CA VAL A 128 -4.77 -0.70 16.94
C VAL A 128 -5.64 0.46 17.43
N ARG A 129 -5.09 1.34 18.26
CA ARG A 129 -5.86 2.47 18.83
C ARG A 129 -6.41 3.39 17.74
N MET A 130 -5.68 3.56 16.64
CA MET A 130 -6.13 4.40 15.52
C MET A 130 -7.18 3.70 14.66
N ALA A 131 -7.12 2.37 14.50
CA ALA A 131 -8.12 1.62 13.74
C ALA A 131 -9.49 1.61 14.42
N GLN A 132 -9.49 1.62 15.76
CA GLN A 132 -10.69 1.60 16.60
C GLN A 132 -11.29 3.00 16.84
N ALA A 133 -10.55 4.06 16.53
CA ALA A 133 -11.04 5.42 16.68
C ALA A 133 -11.99 5.80 15.54
N ALA A 134 -12.88 6.77 15.79
CA ALA A 134 -13.66 7.41 14.73
C ALA A 134 -12.73 7.90 13.60
N SER A 135 -13.15 7.69 12.34
CA SER A 135 -12.33 7.97 11.16
C SER A 135 -11.84 9.42 11.12
N GLU A 136 -12.70 10.38 11.48
CA GLU A 136 -12.32 11.78 11.60
C GLU A 136 -11.26 12.04 12.68
N THR A 137 -11.33 11.35 13.83
CA THR A 137 -10.31 11.46 14.89
C THR A 137 -8.94 11.00 14.37
N MET A 138 -8.89 9.89 13.65
CA MET A 138 -7.69 9.43 12.96
C MET A 138 -7.18 10.49 11.96
N ILE A 139 -8.05 11.00 11.09
CA ILE A 139 -7.67 11.96 10.03
C ILE A 139 -7.17 13.28 10.64
N ARG A 140 -7.83 13.79 11.68
CA ARG A 140 -7.36 14.98 12.43
C ARG A 140 -5.97 14.77 13.02
N LYS A 141 -5.69 13.58 13.56
CA LYS A 141 -4.37 13.24 14.10
C LYS A 141 -3.28 13.16 13.02
N LEU A 142 -3.62 12.67 11.83
CA LEU A 142 -2.68 12.55 10.71
C LEU A 142 -2.39 13.89 10.02
N ASN A 143 -3.42 14.73 9.85
CA ASN A 143 -3.34 15.91 9.00
C ASN A 143 -3.29 17.23 9.79
N GLY A 144 -3.77 17.24 11.05
CA GLY A 144 -4.07 18.44 11.80
C GLY A 144 -5.41 19.05 11.39
N ASN A 145 -6.09 19.73 12.33
CA ASN A 145 -7.46 20.23 12.16
C ASN A 145 -7.64 21.20 10.99
N LYS A 146 -6.58 21.96 10.64
CA LYS A 146 -6.61 22.96 9.55
C LYS A 146 -6.44 22.35 8.15
N ASN A 147 -6.10 21.05 8.04
CA ASN A 147 -5.76 20.40 6.77
C ASN A 147 -6.74 19.30 6.38
N ILE A 148 -7.99 19.40 6.84
CA ILE A 148 -9.06 18.44 6.54
C ILE A 148 -10.27 19.15 5.95
N LYS A 149 -10.99 18.49 5.04
CA LYS A 149 -12.23 19.00 4.44
C LYS A 149 -13.39 18.09 4.79
N ARG A 150 -14.54 18.68 5.09
CA ARG A 150 -15.77 17.97 5.50
C ARG A 150 -16.87 18.25 4.49
N TYR A 151 -17.60 17.22 4.13
CA TYR A 151 -18.72 17.29 3.19
C TYR A 151 -19.92 16.57 3.80
N ARG A 152 -20.94 17.35 4.16
CA ARG A 152 -22.19 16.82 4.74
C ARG A 152 -23.32 16.94 3.72
N ARG A 153 -24.04 15.83 3.50
CA ARG A 153 -25.19 15.72 2.58
C ARG A 153 -24.89 16.28 1.19
N LYS A 154 -23.64 16.12 0.72
CA LYS A 154 -23.23 16.49 -0.64
C LYS A 154 -23.31 15.27 -1.54
N SER A 155 -23.70 15.48 -2.79
CA SER A 155 -23.72 14.43 -3.82
C SER A 155 -22.33 13.85 -4.06
N ILE A 156 -22.28 12.63 -4.59
CA ILE A 156 -21.01 11.99 -4.94
C ILE A 156 -20.27 12.80 -6.01
N GLN A 157 -20.98 13.37 -6.99
CA GLN A 157 -20.39 14.19 -8.06
C GLN A 157 -19.70 15.44 -7.49
N HIS A 158 -20.36 16.14 -6.57
CA HIS A 158 -19.77 17.27 -5.87
C HIS A 158 -18.52 16.83 -5.09
N PHE A 159 -18.61 15.75 -4.32
CA PHE A 159 -17.45 15.23 -3.57
C PHE A 159 -16.25 14.93 -4.48
N ILE A 160 -16.47 14.24 -5.60
CA ILE A 160 -15.42 13.91 -6.57
C ILE A 160 -14.83 15.17 -7.22
N GLN A 161 -15.65 16.16 -7.58
CA GLN A 161 -15.18 17.44 -8.09
C GLN A 161 -14.27 18.14 -7.07
N GLN A 162 -14.65 18.13 -5.79
CA GLN A 162 -13.86 18.74 -4.72
C GLN A 162 -12.52 18.01 -4.49
N VAL A 163 -12.50 16.67 -4.60
CA VAL A 163 -11.24 15.89 -4.59
C VAL A 163 -10.34 16.30 -5.75
N LYS A 164 -10.91 16.39 -6.98
CA LYS A 164 -10.17 16.79 -8.18
C LYS A 164 -9.57 18.18 -8.03
N GLN A 165 -10.36 19.15 -7.57
CA GLN A 165 -9.93 20.52 -7.29
C GLN A 165 -8.83 20.59 -6.21
N TRP A 166 -8.85 19.70 -5.22
CA TRP A 166 -7.76 19.62 -4.23
C TRP A 166 -6.45 19.05 -4.82
N GLY A 167 -6.47 18.58 -6.06
CA GLY A 167 -5.32 18.18 -6.84
C GLY A 167 -4.88 16.73 -6.61
N ALA A 168 -4.01 16.22 -7.49
CA ALA A 168 -3.53 14.85 -7.40
C ALA A 168 -2.87 14.52 -6.05
N GLY A 169 -2.98 13.27 -5.61
CA GLY A 169 -2.37 12.80 -4.38
C GLY A 169 -3.11 11.64 -3.73
N LEU A 170 -2.63 11.28 -2.53
CA LEU A 170 -3.21 10.24 -1.69
C LEU A 170 -3.88 10.89 -0.48
N TYR A 171 -5.06 10.41 -0.14
CA TYR A 171 -5.89 10.94 0.93
C TYR A 171 -6.39 9.80 1.79
N VAL A 172 -6.63 10.07 3.07
CA VAL A 172 -7.49 9.23 3.90
C VAL A 172 -8.89 9.84 3.89
N VAL A 173 -9.90 8.99 3.70
CA VAL A 173 -11.31 9.38 3.76
C VAL A 173 -12.02 8.68 4.91
N GLY A 174 -12.79 9.43 5.68
CA GLY A 174 -13.70 8.95 6.70
C GLY A 174 -15.13 9.14 6.23
N LEU A 175 -15.96 8.13 6.45
CA LEU A 175 -17.40 8.09 6.14
C LEU A 175 -18.18 7.90 7.45
N ASP A 176 -19.51 7.86 7.37
CA ASP A 176 -20.38 7.70 8.55
C ASP A 176 -20.03 6.47 9.40
N TYR A 177 -19.78 5.33 8.73
CA TYR A 177 -19.45 4.05 9.36
C TYR A 177 -18.31 3.32 8.65
N HIS A 178 -17.53 4.02 7.82
CA HIS A 178 -16.49 3.41 6.99
C HIS A 178 -15.27 4.30 6.80
N THR A 179 -14.17 3.74 6.31
CA THR A 179 -12.97 4.50 5.97
C THR A 179 -12.15 3.81 4.89
N GLY A 180 -11.30 4.58 4.21
CA GLY A 180 -10.38 4.06 3.20
C GLY A 180 -9.46 5.15 2.70
N PHE A 181 -8.90 4.93 1.51
CA PHE A 181 -8.06 5.89 0.82
C PHE A 181 -8.73 6.42 -0.43
N ILE A 182 -8.55 7.71 -0.69
CA ILE A 182 -8.81 8.28 -2.01
C ILE A 182 -7.48 8.47 -2.72
N LEU A 183 -7.36 7.91 -3.92
CA LEU A 183 -6.22 8.12 -4.81
C LEU A 183 -6.66 8.97 -6.00
N ASN A 184 -6.24 10.24 -6.01
CA ASN A 184 -6.52 11.17 -7.11
C ASN A 184 -5.35 11.16 -8.10
N LYS A 185 -5.59 10.62 -9.30
CA LYS A 185 -4.64 10.59 -10.43
C LYS A 185 -4.99 11.65 -11.48
N LYS A 186 -5.23 12.90 -11.07
CA LYS A 186 -5.65 14.07 -11.87
C LYS A 186 -7.03 13.91 -12.51
N ASN A 187 -7.18 12.94 -13.42
CA ASN A 187 -8.40 12.75 -14.22
C ASN A 187 -9.37 11.77 -13.55
N GLN A 188 -8.82 10.79 -12.82
CA GLN A 188 -9.57 9.71 -12.20
C GLN A 188 -9.33 9.67 -10.70
N VAL A 189 -10.42 9.46 -9.96
CA VAL A 189 -10.43 9.37 -8.51
C VAL A 189 -10.86 7.96 -8.15
N TYR A 190 -10.04 7.28 -7.38
CA TYR A 190 -10.28 5.92 -6.93
C TYR A 190 -10.50 5.87 -5.44
N PHE A 191 -11.34 4.94 -5.01
CA PHE A 191 -11.52 4.58 -3.62
C PHE A 191 -10.93 3.20 -3.36
N ILE A 192 -9.99 3.15 -2.41
CA ILE A 192 -9.33 1.92 -2.00
C ILE A 192 -9.68 1.66 -0.54
N HIS A 193 -10.37 0.57 -0.27
CA HIS A 193 -10.92 0.28 1.05
C HIS A 193 -11.11 -1.22 1.23
N SER A 194 -11.12 -1.68 2.48
CA SER A 194 -11.66 -3.01 2.81
C SER A 194 -13.18 -2.89 2.84
N SER A 195 -13.86 -3.44 1.84
CA SER A 195 -15.28 -3.19 1.60
C SER A 195 -16.18 -4.16 2.36
N LEU A 196 -17.20 -3.62 3.03
CA LEU A 196 -18.33 -4.40 3.56
C LEU A 196 -19.40 -4.68 2.50
N TYR A 197 -19.31 -4.02 1.33
CA TYR A 197 -20.17 -4.29 0.18
C TYR A 197 -19.57 -5.43 -0.66
N PRO A 198 -20.38 -6.17 -1.45
CA PRO A 198 -19.87 -7.18 -2.36
C PRO A 198 -18.70 -6.65 -3.22
N PRO A 199 -17.62 -7.43 -3.41
CA PRO A 199 -17.43 -8.84 -3.03
C PRO A 199 -16.87 -9.05 -1.62
N THR A 200 -17.10 -8.13 -0.68
CA THR A 200 -16.67 -8.20 0.74
C THR A 200 -15.18 -8.44 0.94
N THR A 201 -14.37 -7.71 0.19
CA THR A 201 -12.90 -7.77 0.23
C THR A 201 -12.29 -6.37 0.11
N VAL A 202 -10.97 -6.27 0.22
CA VAL A 202 -10.25 -5.05 -0.18
C VAL A 202 -10.35 -4.87 -1.68
N VAL A 203 -10.84 -3.70 -2.11
CA VAL A 203 -11.05 -3.36 -3.51
C VAL A 203 -10.43 -2.02 -3.86
N ASN A 204 -10.27 -1.80 -5.16
CA ASN A 204 -9.94 -0.51 -5.76
C ASN A 204 -10.96 -0.22 -6.85
N GLU A 205 -11.87 0.70 -6.57
CA GLU A 205 -12.99 1.06 -7.44
C GLU A 205 -12.93 2.53 -7.82
N LYS A 206 -13.61 2.91 -8.91
CA LYS A 206 -13.81 4.31 -9.23
C LYS A 206 -14.64 4.93 -8.11
N ALA A 207 -14.17 6.04 -7.54
CA ALA A 207 -14.80 6.62 -6.37
C ALA A 207 -16.24 7.13 -6.63
N VAL A 208 -16.57 7.45 -7.89
CA VAL A 208 -17.93 7.84 -8.28
C VAL A 208 -18.91 6.65 -8.26
N ASP A 209 -18.43 5.44 -8.51
CA ASP A 209 -19.24 4.22 -8.60
C ASP A 209 -19.37 3.49 -7.25
N SER A 210 -18.61 3.92 -6.24
CA SER A 210 -18.57 3.29 -4.92
C SER A 210 -19.87 3.49 -4.13
N LEU A 211 -20.58 2.40 -3.85
CA LEU A 211 -21.78 2.42 -2.98
C LEU A 211 -21.45 2.93 -1.57
N ALA A 212 -20.30 2.55 -1.02
CA ALA A 212 -19.86 3.01 0.29
C ALA A 212 -19.71 4.54 0.32
N LEU A 213 -19.15 5.13 -0.74
CA LEU A 213 -19.08 6.57 -0.85
C LEU A 213 -20.45 7.17 -1.10
N GLN A 214 -21.25 6.64 -2.02
CA GLN A 214 -22.56 7.20 -2.39
C GLN A 214 -23.52 7.25 -1.19
N ASN A 215 -23.61 6.17 -0.42
CA ASN A 215 -24.52 6.03 0.72
C ASN A 215 -24.08 6.82 1.97
N SER A 216 -22.88 7.40 1.96
CA SER A 216 -22.40 8.20 3.08
C SER A 216 -22.95 9.62 3.04
N ASN A 217 -23.58 10.05 4.14
CA ASN A 217 -24.05 11.41 4.36
C ASN A 217 -22.96 12.35 4.87
N TYR A 218 -21.86 11.80 5.41
CA TYR A 218 -20.76 12.58 5.95
C TYR A 218 -19.40 12.05 5.51
N ARG A 219 -18.67 12.86 4.75
CA ARG A 219 -17.35 12.50 4.22
C ARG A 219 -16.29 13.48 4.72
N VAL A 220 -15.23 12.97 5.31
CA VAL A 220 -14.08 13.75 5.80
C VAL A 220 -12.83 13.33 5.03
N LEU A 221 -12.08 14.30 4.50
CA LEU A 221 -10.87 14.05 3.74
C LEU A 221 -9.66 14.71 4.37
N GLY A 222 -8.56 13.97 4.46
CA GLY A 222 -7.23 14.49 4.78
C GLY A 222 -6.23 14.11 3.70
N LYS A 223 -5.64 15.09 3.01
CA LYS A 223 -4.57 14.85 2.03
C LYS A 223 -3.27 14.48 2.74
N LEU A 224 -2.79 13.26 2.54
CA LEU A 224 -1.52 12.82 3.10
C LEU A 224 -0.38 13.59 2.43
N PHE A 225 0.63 13.93 3.23
CA PHE A 225 1.83 14.62 2.75
C PHE A 225 1.52 15.95 2.04
N SER A 226 0.55 16.71 2.52
CA SER A 226 0.07 17.95 1.87
C SER A 226 1.04 19.13 1.96
N ASN A 227 2.05 19.06 2.84
CA ASN A 227 3.03 20.11 3.05
C ASN A 227 4.40 19.55 3.44
N SER A 228 5.44 20.38 3.32
CA SER A 228 6.83 20.02 3.65
C SER A 228 6.99 19.49 5.07
N GLN A 229 6.20 19.96 6.04
CA GLN A 229 6.29 19.50 7.43
C GLN A 229 5.83 18.04 7.58
N SER A 230 4.72 17.67 6.95
CA SER A 230 4.23 16.28 6.95
C SER A 230 5.19 15.33 6.22
N VAL A 231 5.77 15.77 5.09
CA VAL A 231 6.79 15.02 4.35
C VAL A 231 8.06 14.85 5.17
N ARG A 232 8.53 15.91 5.84
CA ARG A 232 9.69 15.85 6.74
C ARG A 232 9.42 14.93 7.93
N GLY A 233 8.21 14.98 8.48
CA GLY A 233 7.76 14.07 9.54
C GLY A 233 7.89 12.62 9.10
N TRP A 234 7.39 12.28 7.91
CA TRP A 234 7.58 10.94 7.34
C TRP A 234 9.04 10.59 7.08
N LEU A 235 9.87 11.55 6.66
CA LEU A 235 11.26 11.30 6.32
C LEU A 235 12.13 10.97 7.55
N PHE A 236 11.81 11.55 8.72
CA PHE A 236 12.67 11.47 9.92
C PHE A 236 12.05 10.80 11.14
N LYS A 237 10.72 10.68 11.23
CA LYS A 237 10.05 9.89 12.26
C LYS A 237 9.84 8.45 11.81
#